data_AF-A0A946WSE0-F1
#
_entry.id   AF-A0A946WSE0-F1
#
_cell.length_a   1.000
_cell.length_b   1.000
_cell.length_c   1.000
_cell.angle_alpha   90.00
_cell.angle_beta   90.00
_cell.angle_gamma   90.00
#
_symmetry.space_group_name_H-M   'P 1'
#
loop_
_entity.id
_entity.type
_entity.pdbx_description
1 polymer ?
#
loop_
_entity_poly.entity_id
_entity_poly.type
_entity_poly.pdbx_seq_one_letter_code
_entity_poly.pdbx_strand_id
1 'polypeptide(L)'
;MRYWIKDEDNTPQRFPLKALILLIIEQLGSTIYNFWILRARGYGTSICEWNNLSDENDRIRVDIELLLNASTGIEQWFYDLEVEVVTEPDSRIKFGLHDSTALYIDAPKEFAESIVKSFKNVVKG
;
A
#
# COMPACT_ATOMS: atom_id res chain seq x y z
N MET A 1 -8.25 12.16 -0.46
CA MET A 1 -7.24 13.22 -0.67
C MET A 1 -5.94 12.51 -0.90
N ARG A 2 -5.30 12.76 -2.05
CA ARG A 2 -4.12 12.01 -2.46
C ARG A 2 -2.83 12.75 -2.10
N TYR A 3 -1.85 12.00 -1.61
CA TYR A 3 -0.48 12.43 -1.44
C TYR A 3 0.46 11.43 -2.10
N TRP A 4 1.52 11.94 -2.69
CA TRP A 4 2.62 11.19 -3.29
C TRP A 4 3.83 11.26 -2.37
N ILE A 5 4.39 10.11 -2.04
CA ILE A 5 5.57 9.96 -1.18
C ILE A 5 6.72 9.49 -2.07
N LYS A 6 7.74 10.33 -2.18
CA LYS A 6 8.95 10.11 -3.02
C LYS A 6 10.18 9.80 -2.18
N ASP A 7 9.97 9.41 -0.92
CA ASP A 7 11.04 8.92 -0.07
C ASP A 7 11.59 7.62 -0.65
N GLU A 8 12.90 7.48 -0.59
CA GLU A 8 13.57 6.25 -0.92
C GLU A 8 14.10 5.54 0.33
N ASP A 9 14.20 4.22 0.26
CA ASP A 9 14.89 3.41 1.25
C ASP A 9 15.93 2.48 0.60
N ASN A 10 16.63 1.71 1.45
CA ASN A 10 17.70 0.82 1.01
C ASN A 10 17.21 -0.57 0.55
N THR A 11 15.90 -0.77 0.40
CA THR A 11 15.36 -2.05 -0.11
C THR A 11 15.56 -2.13 -1.63
N PRO A 12 15.56 -3.32 -2.23
CA PRO A 12 15.51 -3.46 -3.68
C PRO A 12 14.31 -2.77 -4.33
N GLN A 13 13.19 -2.66 -3.61
CA GLN A 13 12.02 -1.91 -4.05
C GLN A 13 12.27 -0.38 -4.02
N ARG A 14 13.27 0.09 -3.27
CA ARG A 14 13.68 1.49 -3.08
C ARG A 14 12.63 2.41 -2.46
N PHE A 15 11.48 1.89 -2.05
CA PHE A 15 10.40 2.68 -1.47
C PHE A 15 10.02 2.13 -0.10
N PRO A 16 9.73 2.98 0.88
CA PRO A 16 9.36 2.59 2.24
C PRO A 16 7.92 2.06 2.35
N LEU A 17 7.52 1.12 1.47
CA LEU A 17 6.15 0.59 1.38
C LEU A 17 5.73 -0.08 2.68
N LYS A 18 6.62 -0.88 3.28
CA LYS A 18 6.35 -1.52 4.57
C LYS A 18 6.07 -0.49 5.67
N ALA A 19 6.84 0.59 5.71
CA ALA A 19 6.63 1.66 6.70
C ALA A 19 5.27 2.34 6.52
N LEU A 20 4.87 2.58 5.26
CA LEU A 20 3.54 3.12 4.95
C LEU A 20 2.42 2.20 5.46
N ILE A 21 2.52 0.89 5.20
CA ILE A 21 1.53 -0.09 5.66
C ILE A 21 1.44 -0.10 7.18
N LEU A 22 2.59 -0.13 7.87
CA LEU A 22 2.65 -0.14 9.33
C LEU A 22 2.03 1.11 9.95
N LEU A 23 2.30 2.30 9.39
CA LEU A 23 1.69 3.55 9.85
C LEU A 23 0.17 3.54 9.66
N ILE A 24 -0.32 3.01 8.54
CA ILE A 24 -1.77 2.88 8.30
C ILE A 24 -2.40 1.96 9.35
N ILE A 25 -1.80 0.80 9.62
CA ILE A 25 -2.27 -0.15 10.64
C ILE A 25 -2.28 0.51 12.02
N GLU A 26 -1.19 1.17 12.39
CA GLU A 26 -1.05 1.85 13.68
C GLU A 26 -2.14 2.91 13.87
N GLN A 27 -2.38 3.73 12.84
CA GLN A 27 -3.38 4.78 12.86
C GLN A 27 -4.82 4.25 12.92
N LEU A 28 -5.08 3.08 12.32
CA LEU A 28 -6.38 2.40 12.40
C LEU A 28 -6.62 1.75 13.77
N GLY A 29 -5.55 1.40 14.50
CA GLY A 29 -5.63 0.83 15.84
C GLY A 29 -6.46 -0.47 15.87
N SER A 30 -7.42 -0.54 16.80
CA SER A 30 -8.29 -1.72 16.99
C SER A 30 -9.52 -1.75 16.07
N THR A 31 -9.59 -0.86 15.07
CA THR A 31 -10.70 -0.85 14.11
C THR A 31 -10.71 -2.16 13.30
N ILE A 32 -11.90 -2.70 13.03
CA ILE A 32 -12.03 -3.85 12.12
C ILE A 32 -11.82 -3.35 10.69
N TYR A 33 -10.83 -3.91 10.00
CA TYR A 33 -10.52 -3.57 8.61
C TYR A 33 -10.15 -4.80 7.79
N ASN A 34 -10.29 -4.65 6.47
CA ASN A 34 -9.87 -5.66 5.50
C ASN A 34 -8.99 -5.01 4.43
N PHE A 35 -7.91 -5.70 4.06
CA PHE A 35 -7.04 -5.32 2.96
C PHE A 35 -7.48 -6.03 1.68
N TRP A 36 -7.62 -5.23 0.62
CA TRP A 36 -7.96 -5.69 -0.71
C TRP A 36 -6.92 -5.21 -1.69
N ILE A 37 -6.32 -6.11 -2.48
CA ILE A 37 -5.47 -5.75 -3.60
C ILE A 37 -6.37 -5.56 -4.82
N LEU A 38 -6.28 -4.38 -5.45
CA LEU A 38 -6.96 -4.08 -6.72
C LEU A 38 -6.01 -4.30 -7.90
N ARG A 39 -4.71 -4.18 -7.66
CA ARG A 39 -3.67 -4.43 -8.66
C ARG A 39 -2.37 -4.77 -7.95
N ALA A 40 -1.66 -5.78 -8.44
CA ALA A 40 -0.31 -6.08 -8.00
C ALA A 40 0.52 -6.55 -9.20
N ARG A 41 1.39 -5.69 -9.72
CA ARG A 41 2.35 -6.02 -10.78
C ARG A 41 3.74 -5.98 -10.20
N GLY A 42 4.59 -6.93 -10.57
CA GLY A 42 5.93 -7.01 -10.03
C GLY A 42 6.57 -8.37 -10.24
N TYR A 43 7.58 -8.64 -9.43
CA TYR A 43 8.35 -9.88 -9.41
C TYR A 43 8.14 -10.61 -8.09
N GLY A 44 7.96 -11.94 -8.14
CA GLY A 44 7.83 -12.81 -6.97
C GLY A 44 6.56 -13.65 -7.00
N THR A 45 6.59 -14.81 -6.35
CA THR A 45 5.52 -15.82 -6.46
C THR A 45 4.16 -15.27 -6.04
N SER A 46 4.06 -14.57 -4.91
CA SER A 46 2.78 -14.04 -4.42
C SER A 46 2.30 -12.89 -5.31
N ILE A 47 3.20 -12.02 -5.78
CA ILE A 47 2.84 -10.92 -6.68
C ILE A 47 2.29 -11.45 -8.00
N CYS A 48 2.93 -12.47 -8.60
CA CYS A 48 2.42 -13.10 -9.82
C CYS A 48 1.05 -13.75 -9.61
N GLU A 49 0.85 -14.44 -8.47
CA GLU A 49 -0.44 -15.02 -8.12
C GLU A 49 -1.52 -13.93 -7.96
N TRP A 50 -1.22 -12.86 -7.23
CA TRP A 50 -2.13 -11.73 -7.04
C TRP A 50 -2.46 -11.01 -8.34
N ASN A 51 -1.48 -10.85 -9.24
CA ASN A 51 -1.73 -10.28 -10.57
C ASN A 51 -2.78 -11.09 -11.33
N ASN A 52 -2.57 -12.41 -11.41
CA ASN A 52 -3.48 -13.31 -12.13
C ASN A 52 -4.88 -13.30 -11.51
N LEU A 53 -4.99 -13.35 -10.19
CA LEU A 53 -6.28 -13.31 -9.50
C LEU A 53 -6.97 -11.94 -9.68
N SER A 54 -6.23 -10.83 -9.72
CA SER A 54 -6.79 -9.49 -9.96
C SER A 54 -7.20 -9.24 -11.42
N ASP A 55 -6.66 -10.00 -12.38
CA ASP A 55 -7.14 -9.93 -13.77
C ASP A 55 -8.51 -10.62 -13.92
N GLU A 56 -8.81 -11.59 -13.05
CA GLU A 56 -10.09 -12.32 -13.02
C GLU A 56 -11.14 -11.69 -12.08
N ASN A 57 -10.70 -10.91 -11.08
CA ASN A 57 -11.55 -10.35 -10.03
C ASN A 57 -11.27 -8.85 -9.85
N ASP A 58 -12.31 -8.03 -9.62
CA ASP A 58 -12.14 -6.58 -9.39
C ASP A 58 -11.21 -6.24 -8.20
N ARG A 59 -11.14 -7.14 -7.21
CA ARG A 59 -10.24 -7.06 -6.05
C ARG A 59 -10.11 -8.40 -5.36
N ILE A 60 -8.98 -8.62 -4.72
CA ILE A 60 -8.69 -9.85 -3.95
C ILE A 60 -8.44 -9.51 -2.49
N ARG A 61 -8.98 -10.29 -1.56
CA ARG A 61 -8.70 -10.11 -0.13
C ARG A 61 -7.33 -10.68 0.17
N VAL A 62 -6.49 -9.94 0.89
CA VAL A 62 -5.15 -10.39 1.27
C VAL A 62 -4.97 -10.36 2.78
N ASP A 63 -4.21 -11.33 3.29
CA ASP A 63 -3.74 -11.33 4.67
C ASP A 63 -2.68 -10.23 4.86
N ILE A 64 -2.75 -9.51 5.97
CA ILE A 64 -1.85 -8.40 6.23
C ILE A 64 -0.40 -8.85 6.45
N GLU A 65 -0.18 -10.03 7.02
CA GLU A 65 1.16 -10.59 7.21
C GLU A 65 1.80 -10.90 5.86
N LEU A 66 1.03 -11.45 4.91
CA LEU A 66 1.51 -11.71 3.55
C LEU A 66 1.86 -10.40 2.83
N LEU A 67 1.01 -9.38 2.94
CA LEU A 67 1.27 -8.06 2.36
C LEU A 67 2.50 -7.40 2.99
N LEU A 68 2.65 -7.47 4.31
CA LEU A 68 3.82 -6.94 5.02
C LEU A 68 5.10 -7.65 4.64
N ASN A 69 5.08 -8.97 4.47
CA ASN A 69 6.22 -9.74 4.02
C ASN A 69 6.62 -9.36 2.59
N ALA A 70 5.65 -9.28 1.67
CA ALA A 70 5.91 -8.83 0.30
C ALA A 70 6.46 -7.40 0.25
N SER A 71 5.97 -6.49 1.11
CA SER A 71 6.41 -5.09 1.17
C SER A 71 7.84 -4.87 1.69
N THR A 72 8.52 -5.92 2.17
CA THR A 72 9.94 -5.83 2.53
C THR A 72 10.85 -5.63 1.32
N GLY A 73 10.38 -5.96 0.12
CA GLY A 73 11.18 -5.84 -1.09
C GLY A 73 12.35 -6.83 -1.16
N ILE A 74 12.40 -7.90 -0.34
CA ILE A 74 13.54 -8.84 -0.35
C ILE A 74 13.34 -9.89 -1.45
N GLU A 75 12.30 -10.71 -1.34
CA GLU A 75 12.00 -11.80 -2.29
C GLU A 75 10.98 -11.39 -3.36
N GLN A 76 10.24 -10.31 -3.13
CA GLN A 76 9.13 -9.87 -3.95
C GLN A 76 9.14 -8.36 -4.11
N TRP A 77 9.08 -7.85 -5.34
CA TRP A 77 9.20 -6.42 -5.63
C TRP A 77 8.01 -5.98 -6.47
N PHE A 78 7.31 -4.93 -6.04
CA PHE A 78 6.22 -4.36 -6.83
C PHE A 78 6.75 -3.34 -7.83
N TYR A 79 6.19 -3.36 -9.03
CA TYR A 79 6.29 -2.27 -10.01
C TYR A 79 5.08 -1.34 -9.93
N ASP A 80 3.91 -1.90 -9.66
CA ASP A 80 2.66 -1.18 -9.48
C ASP A 80 1.80 -1.95 -8.47
N LEU A 81 1.27 -1.26 -7.48
CA LEU A 81 0.48 -1.84 -6.40
C LEU A 81 -0.62 -0.85 -6.02
N GLU A 82 -1.86 -1.33 -6.02
CA GLU A 82 -3.01 -0.60 -5.46
C GLU A 82 -3.70 -1.49 -4.43
N VAL A 83 -3.75 -1.00 -3.20
CA VAL A 83 -4.41 -1.64 -2.06
C VAL A 83 -5.51 -0.72 -1.54
N GLU A 84 -6.68 -1.28 -1.26
CA GLU A 84 -7.78 -0.62 -0.57
C GLU A 84 -7.95 -1.25 0.82
N VAL A 85 -7.96 -0.41 1.84
CA VAL A 85 -8.39 -0.76 3.18
C VAL A 85 -9.82 -0.30 3.35
N VAL A 86 -10.71 -1.23 3.69
CA VAL A 86 -12.10 -0.95 4.02
C VAL A 86 -12.29 -1.11 5.52
N THR A 87 -12.69 -0.04 6.20
CA THR A 87 -13.00 -0.03 7.64
C THR A 87 -14.50 0.16 7.84
N GLU A 88 -15.08 -0.45 8.87
CA GLU A 88 -16.46 -0.16 9.26
C GLU A 88 -16.52 1.18 10.04
N PRO A 89 -17.49 2.09 9.80
CA PRO A 89 -18.71 1.87 9.00
C PRO A 89 -18.62 2.14 7.48
N ASP A 90 -17.61 2.79 6.90
CA ASP A 90 -17.34 2.74 5.43
C ASP A 90 -16.09 3.55 4.98
N SER A 91 -15.09 3.75 5.85
CA SER A 91 -13.92 4.53 5.42
C SER A 91 -13.06 3.70 4.48
N ARG A 92 -12.67 4.30 3.36
CA ARG A 92 -11.80 3.69 2.37
C ARG A 92 -10.48 4.45 2.31
N ILE A 93 -9.40 3.72 2.50
CA ILE A 93 -8.03 4.21 2.35
C ILE A 93 -7.44 3.45 1.18
N LYS A 94 -7.02 4.16 0.13
CA LYS A 94 -6.23 3.56 -0.94
C LYS A 94 -4.77 3.92 -0.77
N PHE A 95 -3.88 2.99 -1.01
CA PHE A 95 -2.45 3.25 -0.97
C PHE A 95 -1.71 2.25 -1.85
N GLY A 96 -0.44 2.54 -2.12
CA GLY A 96 0.44 1.58 -2.77
C GLY A 96 1.59 2.25 -3.49
N LEU A 97 2.06 1.63 -4.56
CA LEU A 97 3.18 2.07 -5.38
C LEU A 97 2.68 2.31 -6.79
N HIS A 98 2.96 3.47 -7.37
CA HIS A 98 2.55 3.79 -8.74
C HIS A 98 3.75 3.77 -9.68
N ASP A 99 3.74 2.84 -10.64
CA ASP A 99 4.72 2.73 -11.74
C ASP A 99 6.18 2.82 -11.32
N SER A 100 6.52 2.33 -10.11
CA SER A 100 7.87 2.40 -9.53
C SER A 100 8.42 3.82 -9.39
N THR A 101 7.54 4.83 -9.31
CA THR A 101 7.94 6.25 -9.24
C THR A 101 7.72 6.87 -7.88
N ALA A 102 6.64 6.50 -7.19
CA ALA A 102 6.27 7.03 -5.90
C ALA A 102 5.27 6.12 -5.20
N LEU A 103 5.34 6.10 -3.87
CA LEU A 103 4.23 5.61 -3.09
C LEU A 103 3.10 6.65 -3.09
N TYR A 104 1.88 6.21 -2.81
CA TYR A 104 0.78 7.12 -2.58
C TYR A 104 -0.12 6.65 -1.46
N ILE A 105 -0.85 7.59 -0.89
CA ILE A 105 -2.00 7.36 -0.02
C ILE A 105 -3.13 8.30 -0.44
N ASP A 106 -4.35 7.77 -0.50
CA ASP A 106 -5.57 8.47 -0.81
C ASP A 106 -6.63 8.12 0.25
N ALA A 107 -6.86 9.04 1.17
CA ALA A 107 -7.67 8.84 2.37
C ALA A 107 -8.41 10.13 2.77
N PRO A 108 -9.28 10.11 3.80
CA PRO A 108 -9.75 11.33 4.45
C PRO A 108 -8.59 12.25 4.82
N LYS A 109 -8.76 13.56 4.63
CA LYS A 109 -7.66 14.54 4.69
C LYS A 109 -6.83 14.41 5.97
N GLU A 110 -7.49 14.39 7.13
CA GLU A 110 -6.81 14.34 8.43
C GLU A 110 -6.00 13.05 8.62
N PHE A 111 -6.52 11.92 8.14
CA PHE A 111 -5.83 10.63 8.16
C PHE A 111 -4.62 10.64 7.21
N ALA A 112 -4.80 11.11 5.98
CA ALA A 112 -3.68 11.20 5.04
C ALA A 112 -2.58 12.13 5.58
N GLU A 113 -2.95 13.30 6.11
CA GLU A 113 -2.04 14.28 6.68
C GLU A 113 -1.30 13.77 7.93
N SER A 114 -1.90 12.91 8.75
CA SER A 114 -1.21 12.31 9.89
C SER A 114 -0.16 11.30 9.44
N ILE A 115 -0.47 10.47 8.44
CA ILE A 115 0.45 9.48 7.88
C ILE A 115 1.64 10.15 7.18
N VAL A 116 1.39 11.13 6.30
CA VAL A 116 2.46 11.69 5.47
C VAL A 116 3.49 12.53 6.23
N LYS A 117 3.18 12.97 7.46
CA LYS A 117 4.14 13.67 8.34
C LYS A 117 5.35 12.82 8.71
N SER A 118 5.26 11.50 8.61
CA SER A 118 6.36 10.57 8.86
C SER A 118 7.34 10.46 7.69
N PHE A 119 7.07 11.10 6.55
CA PHE A 119 7.88 11.06 5.35
C PHE A 119 8.46 12.43 5.03
N LYS A 120 9.62 12.47 4.36
CA LYS A 120 10.40 13.70 4.12
C LYS A 120 10.01 14.40 2.83
N ASN A 121 9.76 13.64 1.76
CA ASN A 121 9.54 14.13 0.41
C ASN A 121 8.12 13.78 -0.04
N VAL A 122 7.19 14.66 0.29
CA VAL A 122 5.76 14.47 0.04
C VAL A 122 5.21 15.57 -0.85
N VAL A 123 4.46 15.19 -1.89
CA VAL A 123 3.77 16.11 -2.80
C VAL A 123 2.27 15.85 -2.71
N LYS A 124 1.47 16.90 -2.52
CA LYS A 124 0.02 16.79 -2.58
C LYS A 124 -0.43 16.57 -4.02
N GLY A 125 -1.27 15.56 -4.24
CA GLY A 125 -1.83 15.19 -5.54
C GLY A 125 -3.15 15.89 -5.86
#